data_AF-A0A959GQR5-F1
#
_entry.id   AF-A0A959GQR5-F1
#
_cell.length_a   1.000
_cell.length_b   1.000
_cell.length_c   1.000
_cell.angle_alpha   90.00
_cell.angle_beta   90.00
_cell.angle_gamma   90.00
#
_symmetry.space_group_name_H-M   'P 1'
#
loop_
_entity.id
_entity.type
_entity.pdbx_description
1 polymer ?
#
loop_
_entity_poly.entity_id
_entity_poly.type
_entity_poly.pdbx_seq_one_letter_code
_entity_poly.pdbx_strand_id
1 'polypeptide(L)'
;MSNIQEIRTERRQEAQKITQRRTLYAAGAGLIPFPIVDAAALLGIQVLMIRDIARVFEVDFKEQRVKSLITTLVGDAAAVGLFKIIPGLGTFFGGASAAAAGAAATYALGSVFTQHFSEGGTLLDFDPVKSREFFQKELEKGKSMVAGLKKKVSGEATTDDGEQKPPTYKELLEQNRALYSELLALQQQVADLQQQPKVDENNLQLIEGIGPKVEAALKAAGITDLLHLASAKVETLKSILDKAEGNFNLAAPDSWPQQAKLAVKGDMKALKALQDKLTGGR
;
A
#
# COMPACT_ATOMS: atom_id res chain seq x y z
N MET A 1 19.31 12.37 -38.76
CA MET A 1 18.34 11.88 -37.76
C MET A 1 17.71 13.11 -37.10
N SER A 2 16.41 13.15 -36.83
CA SER A 2 15.71 14.36 -36.33
C SER A 2 16.06 14.63 -34.86
N ASN A 3 16.34 15.89 -34.50
CA ASN A 3 16.68 16.41 -33.16
C ASN A 3 15.74 15.88 -32.05
N ILE A 4 14.48 15.61 -32.38
CA ILE A 4 13.47 15.08 -31.45
C ILE A 4 13.75 13.63 -31.04
N GLN A 5 14.32 12.80 -31.93
CA GLN A 5 14.63 11.40 -31.60
C GLN A 5 15.85 11.27 -30.70
N GLU A 6 16.80 12.19 -30.84
CA GLU A 6 17.99 12.28 -30.00
C GLU A 6 17.60 12.64 -28.56
N ILE A 7 16.82 13.71 -28.37
CA ILE A 7 16.29 14.12 -27.06
C ILE A 7 15.48 13.00 -26.39
N ARG A 8 14.61 12.30 -27.15
CA ARG A 8 13.84 11.16 -26.61
C ARG A 8 14.75 10.01 -26.17
N THR A 9 15.82 9.76 -26.89
CA THR A 9 16.77 8.70 -26.57
C THR A 9 17.55 9.03 -25.31
N GLU A 10 18.02 10.27 -25.16
CA GLU A 10 18.72 10.75 -23.97
C GLU A 10 17.83 10.66 -22.71
N ARG A 11 16.59 11.17 -22.79
CA ARG A 11 15.62 11.08 -21.68
C ARG A 11 15.32 9.63 -21.29
N ARG A 12 15.19 8.72 -22.25
CA ARG A 12 15.04 7.29 -21.98
C ARG A 12 16.26 6.70 -21.26
N GLN A 13 17.47 7.06 -21.68
CA GLN A 13 18.69 6.59 -21.03
C GLN A 13 18.80 7.10 -19.59
N GLU A 14 18.44 8.36 -19.35
CA GLU A 14 18.43 8.95 -18.01
C GLU A 14 17.39 8.26 -17.10
N ALA A 15 16.17 8.07 -17.59
CA ALA A 15 15.14 7.32 -16.88
C ALA A 15 15.59 5.88 -16.57
N GLN A 16 16.27 5.22 -17.52
CA GLN A 16 16.81 3.88 -17.31
C GLN A 16 17.87 3.83 -16.19
N LYS A 17 18.75 4.85 -16.10
CA LYS A 17 19.71 4.97 -15.00
C LYS A 17 19.01 5.12 -13.63
N ILE A 18 17.92 5.89 -13.58
CA ILE A 18 17.09 6.01 -12.37
C ILE A 18 16.50 4.65 -11.97
N THR A 19 15.91 3.94 -12.93
CA THR A 19 15.32 2.60 -12.72
C THR A 19 16.36 1.60 -12.21
N GLN A 20 17.53 1.53 -12.83
CA GLN A 20 18.60 0.62 -12.42
C GLN A 20 19.09 0.92 -11.00
N ARG A 21 19.31 2.19 -10.65
CA ARG A 21 19.74 2.60 -9.32
C ARG A 21 18.70 2.25 -8.24
N ARG A 22 17.42 2.50 -8.50
CA ARG A 22 16.32 2.18 -7.57
C ARG A 22 16.06 0.67 -7.47
N THR A 23 16.27 -0.07 -8.55
CA THR A 23 16.26 -1.54 -8.57
C THR A 23 17.38 -2.11 -7.70
N LEU A 24 18.59 -1.54 -7.79
CA LEU A 24 19.70 -1.92 -6.93
C LEU A 24 19.41 -1.61 -5.46
N TYR A 25 18.77 -0.48 -5.15
CA TYR A 25 18.31 -0.20 -3.77
C TYR A 25 17.23 -1.17 -3.30
N ALA A 26 16.27 -1.55 -4.15
CA ALA A 26 15.27 -2.56 -3.81
C ALA A 26 15.90 -3.95 -3.59
N ALA A 27 16.93 -4.31 -4.37
CA ALA A 27 17.68 -5.56 -4.19
C ALA A 27 18.54 -5.53 -2.91
N GLY A 28 19.24 -4.40 -2.68
CA GLY A 28 20.11 -4.17 -1.53
C GLY A 28 19.36 -3.94 -0.23
N ALA A 29 18.09 -3.54 -0.26
CA ALA A 29 17.22 -3.49 0.93
C ALA A 29 17.13 -4.85 1.64
N GLY A 30 17.34 -5.96 0.92
CA GLY A 30 17.45 -7.31 1.52
C GLY A 30 18.83 -7.67 2.11
N LEU A 31 19.85 -6.84 1.93
CA LEU A 31 21.24 -7.04 2.41
C LEU A 31 21.67 -6.00 3.46
N ILE A 32 20.84 -5.00 3.72
CA ILE A 32 21.08 -4.01 4.78
C ILE A 32 20.64 -4.63 6.11
N PRO A 33 21.47 -4.63 7.17
CA PRO A 33 21.16 -5.21 8.47
C PRO A 33 20.26 -4.24 9.28
N PHE A 34 19.09 -3.92 8.73
CA PHE A 34 18.00 -3.31 9.48
C PHE A 34 16.79 -4.24 9.39
N PRO A 35 16.16 -4.56 10.53
CA PRO A 35 14.97 -5.38 10.55
C PRO A 35 13.86 -4.64 9.80
N ILE A 36 13.32 -5.29 8.76
CA ILE A 36 12.07 -4.98 8.05
C ILE A 36 12.23 -4.05 6.82
N VAL A 37 12.37 -4.68 5.65
CA VAL A 37 11.85 -4.11 4.39
C VAL A 37 10.33 -4.27 4.42
N ASP A 38 9.62 -3.28 4.96
CA ASP A 38 8.16 -3.29 4.94
C ASP A 38 7.67 -3.00 3.50
N ALA A 39 6.49 -3.51 3.15
CA ALA A 39 5.82 -3.23 1.86
C ALA A 39 5.70 -1.72 1.59
N ALA A 40 5.56 -0.92 2.65
CA ALA A 40 5.56 0.54 2.59
C ALA A 40 6.88 1.14 2.07
N ALA A 41 8.03 0.56 2.43
CA ALA A 41 9.34 1.04 1.98
C ALA A 41 9.58 0.72 0.50
N LEU A 42 9.24 -0.51 0.06
CA LEU A 42 9.32 -0.89 -1.37
C LEU A 42 8.38 -0.04 -2.22
N LEU A 43 7.15 0.18 -1.75
CA LEU A 43 6.21 1.07 -2.42
C LEU A 43 6.75 2.50 -2.50
N GLY A 44 7.35 3.00 -1.42
CA GLY A 44 8.03 4.31 -1.40
C GLY A 44 9.12 4.42 -2.47
N ILE A 45 10.00 3.40 -2.58
CA ILE A 45 11.04 3.36 -3.62
C ILE A 45 10.43 3.44 -5.03
N GLN A 46 9.36 2.69 -5.29
CA GLN A 46 8.69 2.64 -6.60
C GLN A 46 8.00 3.97 -6.94
N VAL A 47 7.31 4.59 -5.97
CA VAL A 47 6.65 5.90 -6.14
C VAL A 47 7.67 6.99 -6.46
N LEU A 48 8.78 7.05 -5.73
CA LEU A 48 9.85 8.02 -6.00
C LEU A 48 10.54 7.80 -7.33
N MET A 49 10.79 6.53 -7.69
CA MET A 49 11.39 6.20 -8.97
C MET A 49 10.51 6.74 -10.10
N ILE A 50 9.20 6.51 -10.05
CA ILE A 50 8.27 7.01 -11.08
C ILE A 50 8.18 8.54 -11.05
N ARG A 51 8.25 9.19 -9.88
CA ARG A 51 8.36 10.65 -9.78
C ARG A 51 9.59 11.19 -10.50
N ASP A 52 10.75 10.58 -10.24
CA ASP A 52 12.02 11.01 -10.81
C ASP A 52 12.02 10.76 -12.33
N ILE A 53 11.44 9.65 -12.81
CA ILE A 53 11.21 9.39 -14.25
C ILE A 53 10.25 10.42 -14.85
N ALA A 54 9.13 10.74 -14.18
CA ALA A 54 8.17 11.73 -14.65
C ALA A 54 8.83 13.11 -14.84
N ARG A 55 9.74 13.50 -13.94
CA ARG A 55 10.52 14.75 -14.08
C ARG A 55 11.40 14.78 -15.31
N VAL A 56 12.07 13.67 -15.65
CA VAL A 56 12.89 13.55 -16.87
C VAL A 56 12.06 13.80 -18.13
N PHE A 57 10.80 13.39 -18.13
CA PHE A 57 9.87 13.59 -19.24
C PHE A 57 8.97 14.83 -19.10
N GLU A 58 9.18 15.66 -18.07
CA GLU A 58 8.36 16.84 -17.78
C GLU A 58 6.85 16.52 -17.61
N VAL A 59 6.54 15.36 -17.04
CA VAL A 59 5.17 14.92 -16.76
C VAL A 59 4.75 15.31 -15.34
N ASP A 60 3.55 15.87 -15.22
CA ASP A 60 2.95 16.21 -13.93
C ASP A 60 2.79 14.98 -13.03
N PHE A 61 3.40 15.04 -11.85
CA PHE A 61 3.38 13.94 -10.90
C PHE A 61 2.22 14.07 -9.89
N LYS A 62 1.45 12.99 -9.74
CA LYS A 62 0.39 12.86 -8.73
C LYS A 62 0.54 11.54 -7.98
N GLU A 63 0.93 11.62 -6.72
CA GLU A 63 1.29 10.47 -5.89
C GLU A 63 0.19 9.41 -5.80
N GLN A 64 -1.06 9.82 -5.55
CA GLN A 64 -2.20 8.89 -5.41
C GLN A 64 -2.48 8.13 -6.72
N ARG A 65 -2.30 8.79 -7.87
CA ARG A 65 -2.45 8.16 -9.18
C ARG A 65 -1.36 7.12 -9.38
N VAL A 66 -0.11 7.45 -9.07
CA VAL A 66 1.02 6.51 -9.17
C VAL A 66 0.84 5.32 -8.23
N LYS A 67 0.46 5.54 -6.97
CA LYS A 67 0.16 4.44 -6.02
C LYS A 67 -0.90 3.49 -6.58
N SER A 68 -2.00 4.02 -7.11
CA SER A 68 -3.07 3.21 -7.73
C SER A 68 -2.60 2.44 -8.97
N LEU A 69 -1.75 3.03 -9.80
CA LEU A 69 -1.20 2.36 -10.98
C LEU A 69 -0.20 1.25 -10.60
N ILE A 70 0.65 1.49 -9.60
CA ILE A 70 1.56 0.48 -9.05
C ILE A 70 0.75 -0.69 -8.50
N THR A 71 -0.25 -0.43 -7.66
CA THR A 71 -1.07 -1.51 -7.07
C THR A 71 -1.82 -2.29 -8.14
N THR A 72 -2.26 -1.65 -9.22
CA THR A 72 -2.91 -2.34 -10.35
C THR A 72 -1.94 -3.22 -11.13
N LEU A 73 -0.78 -2.69 -11.55
CA LEU A 73 0.19 -3.45 -12.34
C LEU A 73 0.85 -4.59 -11.55
N VAL A 74 1.25 -4.31 -10.31
CA VAL A 74 1.82 -5.32 -9.40
C VAL A 74 0.74 -6.30 -8.95
N GLY A 75 -0.49 -5.82 -8.75
CA GLY A 75 -1.65 -6.66 -8.43
C GLY A 75 -2.04 -7.59 -9.59
N ASP A 76 -1.99 -7.16 -10.84
CA ASP A 76 -2.25 -8.00 -12.01
C ASP A 76 -1.15 -9.03 -12.27
N ALA A 77 0.09 -8.76 -11.85
CA ALA A 77 1.15 -9.75 -11.85
C ALA A 77 0.82 -10.96 -10.95
N ALA A 78 -0.14 -10.82 -10.02
CA ALA A 78 -0.71 -11.92 -9.27
C ALA A 78 -1.45 -12.94 -10.14
N ALA A 79 -2.17 -12.49 -11.17
CA ALA A 79 -3.00 -13.34 -12.01
C ALA A 79 -2.20 -14.28 -12.93
N VAL A 80 -0.94 -13.93 -13.24
CA VAL A 80 -0.01 -14.71 -14.09
C VAL A 80 0.96 -15.60 -13.30
N GLY A 81 0.69 -15.83 -12.01
CA GLY A 81 1.40 -16.86 -11.24
C GLY A 81 2.64 -16.39 -10.47
N LEU A 82 2.85 -15.08 -10.30
CA LEU A 82 3.72 -14.58 -9.22
C LEU A 82 3.06 -14.67 -7.84
N PHE A 83 1.77 -14.98 -7.76
CA PHE A 83 1.00 -15.15 -6.53
C PHE A 83 0.52 -16.60 -6.31
N LYS A 84 1.46 -17.53 -6.11
CA LYS A 84 1.22 -18.60 -5.09
C LYS A 84 1.41 -18.05 -3.67
N ILE A 85 1.01 -16.79 -3.45
CA ILE A 85 1.08 -15.99 -2.23
C ILE A 85 -0.10 -15.02 -2.42
N ILE A 86 -1.36 -15.33 -2.15
CA ILE A 86 -2.06 -14.96 -0.92
C ILE A 86 -3.52 -15.39 -1.14
N PRO A 87 -4.16 -15.96 -0.11
CA PRO A 87 -5.46 -15.42 0.29
C PRO A 87 -5.46 -15.05 1.77
N GLY A 88 -5.77 -13.78 2.08
CA GLY A 88 -5.99 -13.23 3.43
C GLY A 88 -4.82 -13.35 4.40
N LEU A 89 -4.05 -12.26 4.61
CA LEU A 89 -3.07 -12.05 5.70
C LEU A 89 -2.04 -13.18 5.98
N GLY A 90 -0.75 -12.90 5.77
CA GLY A 90 0.28 -13.38 6.72
C GLY A 90 1.12 -14.63 6.41
N THR A 91 1.67 -14.78 5.20
CA THR A 91 2.84 -15.68 4.98
C THR A 91 4.02 -14.95 4.35
N PHE A 92 4.63 -14.07 5.17
CA PHE A 92 5.98 -13.56 4.95
C PHE A 92 6.98 -14.71 5.10
N PHE A 93 7.49 -15.28 4.00
CA PHE A 93 8.76 -16.00 4.06
C PHE A 93 9.90 -14.99 3.91
N GLY A 94 10.61 -14.76 5.02
CA GLY A 94 11.86 -14.02 5.05
C GLY A 94 12.94 -14.70 4.19
N GLY A 95 13.78 -13.89 3.55
CA GLY A 95 14.93 -14.34 2.77
C GLY A 95 15.11 -13.60 1.43
N ALA A 96 16.25 -13.84 0.77
CA ALA A 96 16.69 -13.18 -0.46
C ALA A 96 15.71 -13.25 -1.67
N SER A 97 14.69 -14.11 -1.62
CA SER A 97 13.67 -14.27 -2.67
C SER A 97 12.69 -13.09 -2.76
N ALA A 98 12.27 -12.52 -1.63
CA ALA A 98 11.34 -11.37 -1.59
C ALA A 98 12.02 -10.09 -2.09
N ALA A 99 13.27 -9.84 -1.68
CA ALA A 99 14.07 -8.72 -2.16
C ALA A 99 14.31 -8.83 -3.68
N ALA A 100 14.57 -10.04 -4.18
CA ALA A 100 14.75 -10.25 -5.61
C ALA A 100 13.48 -9.98 -6.42
N ALA A 101 12.32 -10.44 -5.93
CA ALA A 101 11.03 -10.18 -6.56
C ALA A 101 10.68 -8.68 -6.53
N GLY A 102 10.88 -8.01 -5.39
CA GLY A 102 10.67 -6.57 -5.25
C GLY A 102 11.57 -5.74 -6.17
N ALA A 103 12.84 -6.14 -6.32
CA ALA A 103 13.76 -5.52 -7.26
C ALA A 103 13.34 -5.74 -8.73
N ALA A 104 12.96 -6.96 -9.11
CA ALA A 104 12.47 -7.25 -10.45
C ALA A 104 11.19 -6.45 -10.78
N ALA A 105 10.25 -6.34 -9.84
CA ALA A 105 9.04 -5.53 -10.01
C ALA A 105 9.37 -4.03 -10.13
N THR A 106 10.34 -3.54 -9.35
CA THR A 106 10.82 -2.16 -9.43
C THR A 106 11.43 -1.87 -10.80
N TYR A 107 12.23 -2.78 -11.33
CA TYR A 107 12.76 -2.68 -12.70
C TYR A 107 11.64 -2.61 -13.74
N ALA A 108 10.67 -3.53 -13.66
CA ALA A 108 9.56 -3.61 -14.61
C ALA A 108 8.68 -2.35 -14.61
N LEU A 109 8.31 -1.84 -13.42
CA LEU A 109 7.56 -0.59 -13.29
C LEU A 109 8.32 0.58 -13.91
N GLY A 110 9.63 0.69 -13.64
CA GLY A 110 10.46 1.75 -14.18
C GLY A 110 10.51 1.72 -15.72
N SER A 111 10.69 0.55 -16.32
CA SER A 111 10.67 0.37 -17.77
C SER A 111 9.31 0.74 -18.37
N VAL A 112 8.20 0.31 -17.76
CA VAL A 112 6.84 0.59 -18.26
C VAL A 112 6.52 2.08 -18.26
N PHE A 113 6.79 2.78 -17.16
CA PHE A 113 6.55 4.23 -17.10
C PHE A 113 7.51 5.02 -18.00
N THR A 114 8.77 4.57 -18.12
CA THR A 114 9.73 5.17 -19.07
C THR A 114 9.24 5.04 -20.50
N GLN A 115 8.75 3.86 -20.90
CA GLN A 115 8.18 3.66 -22.22
C GLN A 115 6.98 4.58 -22.46
N HIS A 116 6.01 4.56 -21.55
CA HIS A 116 4.79 5.36 -21.65
C HIS A 116 5.08 6.86 -21.79
N PHE A 117 5.90 7.43 -20.91
CA PHE A 117 6.22 8.87 -20.96
C PHE A 117 7.08 9.24 -22.16
N SER A 118 7.97 8.34 -22.60
CA SER A 118 8.78 8.58 -23.80
C SER A 118 7.98 8.62 -25.10
N GLU A 119 6.79 8.04 -25.10
CA GLU A 119 5.81 8.11 -26.18
C GLU A 119 4.92 9.36 -26.10
N GLY A 120 5.10 10.18 -25.05
CA GLY A 120 4.32 11.40 -24.79
C GLY A 120 3.11 11.18 -23.90
N GLY A 121 2.98 10.01 -23.27
CA GLY A 121 1.92 9.73 -22.30
C GLY A 121 2.09 10.46 -20.98
N THR A 122 1.02 10.52 -20.21
CA THR A 122 0.94 11.13 -18.87
C THR A 122 0.47 10.12 -17.83
N LEU A 123 0.38 10.53 -16.56
CA LEU A 123 -0.22 9.67 -15.52
C LEU A 123 -1.73 9.45 -15.70
N LEU A 124 -2.41 10.35 -16.41
CA LEU A 124 -3.86 10.31 -16.55
C LEU A 124 -4.30 9.31 -17.63
N ASP A 125 -3.57 9.29 -18.75
CA ASP A 125 -3.83 8.42 -19.90
C ASP A 125 -3.16 7.04 -19.80
N PHE A 126 -2.41 6.79 -18.73
CA PHE A 126 -1.77 5.51 -18.50
C PHE A 126 -2.81 4.37 -18.42
N ASP A 127 -2.65 3.39 -19.31
CA ASP A 127 -3.50 2.20 -19.39
C ASP A 127 -2.74 0.98 -18.83
N PRO A 128 -3.07 0.53 -17.61
CA PRO A 128 -2.38 -0.61 -17.01
C PRO A 128 -2.65 -1.90 -17.76
N VAL A 129 -3.82 -2.07 -18.38
CA VAL A 129 -4.20 -3.30 -19.10
C VAL A 129 -3.34 -3.46 -20.35
N LYS A 130 -3.18 -2.37 -21.13
CA LYS A 130 -2.30 -2.37 -22.31
C LYS A 130 -0.84 -2.58 -21.95
N SER A 131 -0.43 -2.13 -20.77
CA SER A 131 0.96 -2.22 -20.31
C SER A 131 1.33 -3.59 -19.75
N ARG A 132 0.36 -4.49 -19.52
CA ARG A 132 0.60 -5.80 -18.85
C ARG A 132 1.63 -6.66 -19.57
N GLU A 133 1.53 -6.79 -20.89
CA GLU A 133 2.44 -7.65 -21.66
C GLU A 133 3.88 -7.13 -21.57
N PHE A 134 4.05 -5.81 -21.74
CA PHE A 134 5.36 -5.19 -21.60
C PHE A 134 5.89 -5.28 -20.17
N PHE A 135 5.03 -5.08 -19.17
CA PHE A 135 5.39 -5.26 -17.75
C PHE A 135 5.90 -6.68 -17.47
N GLN A 136 5.20 -7.72 -17.93
CA GLN A 136 5.62 -9.11 -17.73
C GLN A 136 6.97 -9.41 -18.40
N LYS A 137 7.17 -8.91 -19.61
CA LYS A 137 8.44 -9.02 -20.33
C LYS A 137 9.59 -8.36 -19.56
N GLU A 138 9.38 -7.16 -19.04
CA GLU A 138 10.40 -6.43 -18.27
C GLU A 138 10.61 -7.04 -16.88
N LEU A 139 9.59 -7.65 -16.29
CA LEU A 139 9.70 -8.38 -15.04
C LEU A 139 10.63 -9.58 -15.16
N GLU A 140 10.52 -10.37 -16.24
CA GLU A 140 11.45 -11.47 -16.51
C GLU A 140 12.89 -10.98 -16.70
N LYS A 141 13.08 -9.88 -17.45
CA LYS A 141 14.40 -9.24 -17.57
C LYS A 141 14.94 -8.78 -16.21
N GLY A 142 14.07 -8.20 -15.38
CA GLY A 142 14.40 -7.78 -14.02
C GLY A 142 14.85 -8.94 -13.14
N LYS A 143 14.18 -10.10 -13.22
CA LYS A 143 14.60 -11.32 -12.51
C LYS A 143 16.01 -11.75 -12.91
N SER A 144 16.31 -11.77 -14.22
CA SER A 144 17.64 -12.12 -14.72
C SER A 144 18.71 -11.12 -14.28
N MET A 145 18.41 -9.81 -14.34
CA MET A 145 19.32 -8.75 -13.88
C MET A 145 19.65 -8.91 -12.39
N VAL A 146 18.63 -9.12 -11.56
CA VAL A 146 18.80 -9.23 -10.11
C VAL A 146 19.55 -10.51 -9.73
N ALA A 147 19.35 -11.61 -10.45
CA ALA A 147 20.15 -12.82 -10.30
C ALA A 147 21.65 -12.56 -10.60
N GLY A 148 21.94 -11.77 -11.65
CA GLY A 148 23.31 -11.34 -11.97
C GLY A 148 23.92 -10.42 -10.92
N LEU A 149 23.13 -9.48 -10.37
CA LEU A 149 23.55 -8.60 -9.28
C LEU A 149 23.89 -9.39 -8.00
N LYS A 150 23.07 -10.38 -7.65
CA LYS A 150 23.35 -11.27 -6.50
C LYS A 150 24.72 -11.94 -6.66
N LYS A 151 25.06 -12.43 -7.86
CA LYS A 151 26.35 -13.06 -8.16
C LYS A 151 27.53 -12.08 -8.04
N LYS A 152 27.37 -10.85 -8.53
CA LYS A 152 28.40 -9.79 -8.41
C LYS A 152 28.63 -9.34 -6.96
N VAL A 153 27.55 -9.19 -6.19
CA VAL A 153 27.61 -8.75 -4.79
C VAL A 153 28.13 -9.85 -3.84
N SER A 154 27.97 -11.13 -4.19
CA SER A 154 28.48 -12.27 -3.40
C SER A 154 29.98 -12.60 -3.58
N GLY A 155 30.75 -11.79 -4.32
CA GLY A 155 32.22 -11.85 -4.28
C GLY A 155 32.95 -12.63 -5.38
N GLU A 156 32.59 -12.43 -6.66
CA GLU A 156 33.50 -12.71 -7.79
C GLU A 156 33.46 -11.53 -8.78
N ALA A 157 34.17 -10.44 -8.47
CA ALA A 157 34.88 -9.56 -9.39
C ALA A 157 35.32 -8.27 -8.68
N THR A 158 36.64 -8.12 -8.59
CA THR A 158 37.38 -6.86 -8.44
C THR A 158 37.29 -6.00 -9.70
N THR A 159 37.79 -4.75 -9.60
CA THR A 159 38.01 -3.70 -10.61
C THR A 159 36.80 -2.78 -10.84
N ASP A 160 36.89 -1.49 -10.51
CA ASP A 160 37.75 -0.42 -11.07
C ASP A 160 37.41 -0.17 -12.54
N ASP A 161 36.35 0.60 -12.76
CA ASP A 161 36.08 1.36 -13.96
C ASP A 161 35.38 2.65 -13.50
N GLY A 162 35.78 3.79 -14.05
CA GLY A 162 35.43 5.16 -13.65
C GLY A 162 33.95 5.56 -13.77
N GLU A 163 33.04 4.73 -13.27
CA GLU A 163 31.62 5.01 -13.11
C GLU A 163 31.43 5.85 -11.83
N GLN A 164 30.74 6.98 -11.95
CA GLN A 164 30.43 7.87 -10.83
C GLN A 164 29.89 7.05 -9.65
N LYS A 165 30.63 7.11 -8.53
CA LYS A 165 30.29 6.37 -7.31
C LYS A 165 28.83 6.63 -6.97
N PRO A 166 27.98 5.58 -6.88
CA PRO A 166 26.59 5.77 -6.49
C PRO A 166 26.55 6.49 -5.13
N PRO A 167 25.62 7.44 -4.94
CA PRO A 167 25.55 8.23 -3.73
C PRO A 167 25.48 7.32 -2.51
N THR A 168 26.27 7.67 -1.51
CA THR A 168 26.32 6.93 -0.25
C THR A 168 24.98 7.00 0.47
N TYR A 169 24.75 6.04 1.36
CA TYR A 169 23.53 5.98 2.16
C TYR A 169 23.22 7.30 2.90
N LYS A 170 24.25 7.95 3.43
CA LYS A 170 24.13 9.24 4.12
C LYS A 170 23.67 10.35 3.17
N GLU A 171 24.22 10.41 1.96
CA GLU A 171 23.85 11.42 0.95
C GLU A 171 22.43 11.23 0.43
N LEU A 172 21.99 9.97 0.27
CA LEU A 172 20.61 9.66 -0.13
C LEU A 172 19.59 10.05 0.95
N LEU A 173 19.92 9.76 2.22
CA LEU A 173 19.12 10.16 3.38
C LEU A 173 19.01 11.68 3.48
N GLU A 174 20.11 12.39 3.25
CA GLU A 174 20.15 13.85 3.32
C GLU A 174 19.34 14.48 2.18
N GLN A 175 19.47 13.96 0.96
CA GLN A 175 18.71 14.40 -0.21
C GLN A 175 17.20 14.10 -0.14
N ASN A 176 16.81 13.07 0.61
CA ASN A 176 15.39 12.66 0.74
C ASN A 176 14.89 12.70 2.19
N ARG A 177 15.51 13.51 3.05
CA ARG A 177 15.26 13.53 4.51
C ARG A 177 13.78 13.66 4.86
N ALA A 178 13.06 14.54 4.17
CA ALA A 178 11.64 14.79 4.40
C ALA A 178 10.77 13.54 4.11
N LEU A 179 11.10 12.82 3.04
CA LEU A 179 10.42 11.58 2.69
C LEU A 179 10.73 10.46 3.70
N TYR A 180 11.98 10.36 4.14
CA TYR A 180 12.35 9.36 5.14
C TYR A 180 11.68 9.65 6.49
N SER A 181 11.55 10.92 6.90
CA SER A 181 10.78 11.27 8.11
C SER A 181 9.30 10.93 7.99
N GLU A 182 8.72 11.10 6.80
CA GLU A 182 7.33 10.73 6.53
C GLU A 182 7.13 9.21 6.54
N LEU A 183 8.06 8.45 5.94
CA LEU A 183 8.05 6.98 5.98
C LEU A 183 8.19 6.44 7.41
N LEU A 184 9.06 7.02 8.23
CA LEU A 184 9.22 6.66 9.64
C LEU A 184 7.95 6.95 10.45
N ALA A 185 7.32 8.11 10.21
CA ALA A 185 6.05 8.46 10.86
C ALA A 185 4.92 7.49 10.47
N LEU A 186 4.82 7.14 9.19
CA LEU A 186 3.85 6.15 8.70
C LEU A 186 4.12 4.74 9.26
N GLN A 187 5.39 4.34 9.37
CA GLN A 187 5.77 3.07 10.00
C GLN A 187 5.34 3.00 11.46
N GLN A 188 5.59 4.06 12.23
CA GLN A 188 5.14 4.13 13.62
C GLN A 188 3.61 4.05 13.69
N GLN A 189 2.90 4.78 12.83
CA GLN A 189 1.44 4.74 12.78
C GLN A 189 0.90 3.34 12.43
N VAL A 190 1.54 2.61 11.51
CA VAL A 190 1.16 1.23 11.16
C VAL A 190 1.48 0.26 12.30
N ALA A 191 2.63 0.41 12.98
CA ALA A 191 2.97 -0.39 14.15
C ALA A 191 1.97 -0.16 15.29
N ASP A 192 1.54 1.09 15.50
CA ASP A 192 0.51 1.44 16.47
C ASP A 192 -0.84 0.81 16.10
N LEU A 193 -1.22 0.80 14.82
CA LEU A 193 -2.44 0.14 14.31
C LEU A 193 -2.38 -1.40 14.47
N GLN A 194 -1.22 -2.01 14.29
CA GLN A 194 -1.03 -3.46 14.48
C GLN A 194 -1.09 -3.88 15.95
N GLN A 195 -0.70 -2.98 16.85
CA GLN A 195 -0.79 -3.19 18.29
C GLN A 195 -2.17 -2.84 18.88
N GLN A 196 -3.05 -2.22 18.09
CA GLN A 196 -4.43 -2.01 18.52
C GLN A 196 -5.16 -3.36 18.66
N PRO A 197 -5.95 -3.53 19.72
CA PRO A 197 -6.74 -4.74 19.90
C PRO A 197 -7.66 -4.92 18.70
N LYS A 198 -7.58 -6.07 18.03
CA LYS A 198 -8.46 -6.43 16.92
C LYS A 198 -9.90 -6.42 17.43
N VAL A 199 -10.70 -5.51 16.91
CA VAL A 199 -12.13 -5.41 17.22
C VAL A 199 -12.83 -6.65 16.64
N ASP A 200 -13.58 -7.36 17.48
CA ASP A 200 -14.50 -8.38 16.97
C ASP A 200 -15.69 -7.67 16.32
N GLU A 201 -15.66 -7.61 14.98
CA GLU A 201 -16.68 -6.92 14.18
C GLU A 201 -18.09 -7.52 14.36
N ASN A 202 -18.20 -8.75 14.86
CA ASN A 202 -19.49 -9.40 15.11
C ASN A 202 -20.04 -9.12 16.51
N ASN A 203 -19.27 -8.44 17.37
CA ASN A 203 -19.67 -8.11 18.72
C ASN A 203 -20.34 -6.72 18.77
N LEU A 204 -21.67 -6.70 18.69
CA LEU A 204 -22.42 -5.43 18.77
C LEU A 204 -22.42 -4.82 20.17
N GLN A 205 -22.08 -5.61 21.20
CA GLN A 205 -22.05 -5.15 22.60
C GLN A 205 -20.90 -4.19 22.90
N LEU A 206 -20.01 -3.97 21.93
CA LEU A 206 -19.03 -2.89 21.97
C LEU A 206 -19.67 -1.50 21.96
N ILE A 207 -20.94 -1.42 21.56
CA ILE A 207 -21.73 -0.19 21.47
C ILE A 207 -22.53 -0.01 22.75
N GLU A 208 -22.36 1.15 23.39
CA GLU A 208 -23.11 1.49 24.58
C GLU A 208 -24.60 1.57 24.27
N GLY A 209 -25.41 0.88 25.07
CA GLY A 209 -26.85 0.72 24.87
C GLY A 209 -27.24 -0.61 24.19
N ILE A 210 -26.27 -1.38 23.66
CA ILE A 210 -26.52 -2.71 23.09
C ILE A 210 -26.11 -3.79 24.09
N GLY A 211 -27.09 -4.28 24.85
CA GLY A 211 -26.93 -5.49 25.68
C GLY A 211 -27.28 -6.79 24.92
N PRO A 212 -27.11 -7.97 25.54
CA PRO A 212 -27.31 -9.27 24.88
C PRO A 212 -28.67 -9.46 24.20
N LYS A 213 -29.75 -8.94 24.80
CA LYS A 213 -31.11 -9.02 24.22
C LYS A 213 -31.29 -8.11 23.01
N VAL A 214 -30.71 -6.91 23.05
CA VAL A 214 -30.75 -5.95 21.93
C VAL A 214 -29.93 -6.50 20.77
N GLU A 215 -28.74 -7.01 21.04
CA GLU A 215 -27.91 -7.66 20.03
C GLU A 215 -28.64 -8.84 19.38
N ALA A 216 -29.30 -9.70 20.16
CA ALA A 216 -30.07 -10.81 19.61
C ALA A 216 -31.20 -10.33 18.68
N ALA A 217 -31.94 -9.28 19.06
CA ALA A 217 -32.99 -8.69 18.24
C ALA A 217 -32.45 -8.09 16.93
N LEU A 218 -31.32 -7.37 17.00
CA LEU A 218 -30.64 -6.81 15.83
C LEU A 218 -30.14 -7.91 14.89
N LYS A 219 -29.52 -8.96 15.43
CA LYS A 219 -29.04 -10.12 14.67
C LYS A 219 -30.18 -10.88 13.99
N ALA A 220 -31.30 -11.07 14.68
CA ALA A 220 -32.50 -11.68 14.10
C ALA A 220 -33.08 -10.88 12.93
N ALA A 221 -32.90 -9.55 12.95
CA ALA A 221 -33.30 -8.64 11.88
C ALA A 221 -32.22 -8.44 10.78
N GLY A 222 -31.11 -9.19 10.84
CA GLY A 222 -30.03 -9.15 9.84
C GLY A 222 -28.91 -8.14 10.09
N ILE A 223 -28.91 -7.45 11.24
CA ILE A 223 -27.79 -6.60 11.66
C ILE A 223 -26.83 -7.47 12.46
N THR A 224 -25.90 -8.13 11.77
CA THR A 224 -25.02 -9.17 12.35
C THR A 224 -23.68 -8.67 12.85
N ASP A 225 -23.27 -7.48 12.43
CA ASP A 225 -21.94 -6.92 12.67
C ASP A 225 -21.96 -5.39 12.73
N LEU A 226 -20.84 -4.83 13.18
CA LEU A 226 -20.65 -3.39 13.37
C LEU A 226 -20.74 -2.61 12.06
N LEU A 227 -20.43 -3.21 10.90
CA LEU A 227 -20.53 -2.56 9.59
C LEU A 227 -21.99 -2.33 9.19
N HIS A 228 -22.83 -3.34 9.37
CA HIS A 228 -24.27 -3.21 9.17
C HIS A 228 -24.88 -2.22 10.15
N LEU A 229 -24.48 -2.27 11.43
CA LEU A 229 -24.96 -1.33 12.45
C LEU A 229 -24.53 0.11 12.15
N ALA A 230 -23.29 0.33 11.70
CA ALA A 230 -22.76 1.63 11.30
C ALA A 230 -23.52 2.26 10.12
N SER A 231 -24.07 1.42 9.25
CA SER A 231 -24.81 1.84 8.05
C SER A 231 -26.32 1.91 8.26
N ALA A 232 -26.82 1.36 9.38
CA ALA A 232 -28.24 1.35 9.69
C ALA A 232 -28.77 2.76 9.98
N LYS A 233 -29.97 3.04 9.49
CA LYS A 233 -30.71 4.26 9.86
C LYS A 233 -31.30 4.10 11.25
N VAL A 234 -31.32 5.18 12.03
CA VAL A 234 -31.87 5.18 13.39
C VAL A 234 -33.34 4.76 13.37
N GLU A 235 -34.10 5.16 12.36
CA GLU A 235 -35.51 4.78 12.18
C GLU A 235 -35.68 3.28 11.94
N THR A 236 -34.76 2.67 11.17
CA THR A 236 -34.74 1.21 10.96
C THR A 236 -34.45 0.50 12.27
N LEU A 237 -33.49 0.99 13.05
CA LEU A 237 -33.14 0.41 14.36
C LEU A 237 -34.32 0.49 15.34
N LYS A 238 -35.00 1.65 15.41
CA LYS A 238 -36.24 1.82 16.20
C LYS A 238 -37.32 0.82 15.76
N SER A 239 -37.58 0.72 14.45
CA SER A 239 -38.58 -0.23 13.94
C SER A 239 -38.22 -1.71 14.21
N ILE A 240 -36.94 -2.07 14.28
CA ILE A 240 -36.51 -3.43 14.63
C ILE A 240 -36.84 -3.70 16.10
N LEU A 241 -36.50 -2.77 16.99
CA LEU A 241 -36.74 -2.90 18.43
C LEU A 241 -38.24 -2.94 18.74
N ASP A 242 -39.06 -2.14 18.05
CA ASP A 242 -40.51 -2.10 18.24
C ASP A 242 -41.20 -3.42 17.84
N LYS A 243 -40.64 -4.14 16.86
CA LYS A 243 -41.20 -5.41 16.34
C LYS A 243 -40.60 -6.64 17.01
N ALA A 244 -39.48 -6.50 17.70
CA ALA A 244 -38.79 -7.62 18.33
C ALA A 244 -39.53 -8.08 19.59
N GLU A 245 -39.46 -9.39 19.87
CA GLU A 245 -40.01 -9.95 21.10
C GLU A 245 -39.19 -9.51 22.31
N GLY A 246 -39.75 -8.64 23.15
CA GLY A 246 -39.08 -8.16 24.37
C GLY A 246 -39.53 -6.77 24.79
N ASN A 247 -38.98 -6.28 25.90
CA ASN A 247 -39.15 -4.90 26.34
C ASN A 247 -37.86 -4.13 26.11
N PHE A 248 -37.85 -3.27 25.08
CA PHE A 248 -36.71 -2.46 24.67
C PHE A 248 -36.92 -0.96 24.92
N ASN A 249 -37.86 -0.57 25.79
CA ASN A 249 -38.21 0.84 26.03
C ASN A 249 -37.05 1.73 26.52
N LEU A 250 -35.97 1.11 27.03
CA LEU A 250 -34.76 1.78 27.49
C LEU A 250 -33.66 1.85 26.42
N ALA A 251 -33.80 1.13 25.31
CA ALA A 251 -32.82 1.15 24.23
C ALA A 251 -32.94 2.44 23.40
N ALA A 252 -31.82 3.12 23.18
CA ALA A 252 -31.75 4.39 22.45
C ALA A 252 -30.77 4.28 21.28
N PRO A 253 -31.25 3.97 20.06
CA PRO A 253 -30.38 3.71 18.92
C PRO A 253 -29.76 4.95 18.27
N ASP A 254 -30.07 6.15 18.76
CA ASP A 254 -29.69 7.43 18.16
C ASP A 254 -28.16 7.58 17.99
N SER A 255 -27.38 7.02 18.93
CA SER A 255 -25.91 7.06 18.89
C SER A 255 -25.26 5.79 18.32
N TRP A 256 -26.00 4.68 18.15
CA TRP A 256 -25.41 3.38 17.81
C TRP A 256 -24.69 3.37 16.46
N PRO A 257 -25.23 3.93 15.36
CA PRO A 257 -24.52 3.97 14.09
C PRO A 257 -23.21 4.77 14.17
N GLN A 258 -23.18 5.85 14.97
CA GLN A 258 -21.99 6.67 15.14
C GLN A 258 -20.92 5.93 15.94
N GLN A 259 -21.29 5.30 17.05
CA GLN A 259 -20.39 4.46 17.83
C GLN A 259 -19.83 3.30 16.98
N ALA A 260 -20.69 2.63 16.20
CA ALA A 260 -20.28 1.53 15.33
C ALA A 260 -19.32 1.98 14.22
N LYS A 261 -19.49 3.20 13.67
CA LYS A 261 -18.51 3.80 12.73
C LYS A 261 -17.13 3.99 13.37
N LEU A 262 -17.07 4.38 14.64
CA LEU A 262 -15.79 4.55 15.35
C LEU A 262 -15.15 3.19 15.63
N ALA A 263 -15.94 2.20 16.06
CA ALA A 263 -15.49 0.83 16.30
C ALA A 263 -14.93 0.16 15.04
N VAL A 264 -15.64 0.27 13.90
CA VAL A 264 -15.19 -0.22 12.58
C VAL A 264 -13.89 0.45 12.14
N LYS A 265 -13.73 1.74 12.43
CA LYS A 265 -12.49 2.48 12.12
C LYS A 265 -11.32 2.11 13.03
N GLY A 266 -11.54 1.30 14.06
CA GLY A 266 -10.55 1.02 15.10
C GLY A 266 -10.26 2.21 16.02
N ASP A 267 -11.02 3.31 15.94
CA ASP A 267 -10.80 4.50 16.75
C ASP A 267 -11.39 4.34 18.15
N MET A 268 -10.83 3.40 18.91
CA MET A 268 -11.29 3.02 20.24
C MET A 268 -11.20 4.16 21.24
N LYS A 269 -10.26 5.09 21.03
CA LYS A 269 -10.11 6.29 21.86
C LYS A 269 -11.28 7.24 21.63
N ALA A 270 -11.64 7.53 20.38
CA ALA A 270 -12.79 8.35 20.08
C ALA A 270 -14.11 7.67 20.47
N LEU A 271 -14.21 6.34 20.28
CA LEU A 271 -15.35 5.56 20.75
C LEU A 271 -15.54 5.71 22.26
N LYS A 272 -14.48 5.50 23.04
CA LYS A 272 -14.54 5.63 24.50
C LYS A 272 -14.89 7.06 24.94
N ALA A 273 -14.29 8.06 24.30
CA ALA A 273 -14.58 9.46 24.59
C ALA A 273 -16.02 9.87 24.20
N LEU A 274 -16.62 9.22 23.21
CA LEU A 274 -18.03 9.38 22.87
C LEU A 274 -18.90 8.73 23.94
N GLN A 275 -18.62 7.48 24.31
CA GLN A 275 -19.34 6.73 25.35
C GLN A 275 -19.32 7.43 26.70
N ASP A 276 -18.18 8.00 27.11
CA ASP A 276 -18.08 8.75 28.38
C ASP A 276 -18.96 10.01 28.43
N LYS A 277 -19.43 10.49 27.28
CA LYS A 277 -20.38 11.61 27.17
C LYS A 277 -21.83 11.17 27.06
N LEU A 278 -22.07 9.90 26.75
CA LEU A 278 -23.40 9.34 26.64
C LEU A 278 -23.89 8.91 28.04
N THR A 279 -25.21 8.96 28.23
CA THR A 279 -25.86 8.38 29.41
C THR A 279 -26.83 7.30 28.94
N GLY A 280 -26.36 6.04 28.93
CA GLY A 280 -27.18 4.90 28.49
C GLY A 280 -27.42 4.90 26.98
N GLY A 281 -26.44 5.37 26.20
CA GLY A 281 -26.54 5.49 24.74
C GLY A 281 -27.23 6.77 24.22
N ARG A 282 -27.52 7.74 25.08
CA ARG A 282 -28.11 9.07 24.76
C ARG A 282 -27.17 10.22 25.01
#